data_AF-A0A3D4UNJ4-F1
#
_entry.id   AF-A0A3D4UNJ4-F1
#
_cell.length_a   1.000
_cell.length_b   1.000
_cell.length_c   1.000
_cell.angle_alpha   90.00
_cell.angle_beta   90.00
_cell.angle_gamma   90.00
#
_symmetry.space_group_name_H-M   'P 1'
#
loop_
_entity.id
_entity.type
_entity.pdbx_description
1 polymer ?
#
loop_
_entity_poly.entity_id
_entity_poly.type
_entity_poly.pdbx_seq_one_letter_code
_entity_poly.pdbx_strand_id
1 'polypeptide(L)'
;ADRAHLLVEALKHAFADRSNYLADPDFVDVPIDDLLDESIIQERAQLITDGVHPPSYYGTPNLVPNDAGTSHVSVVDPYGGAVAMTETINLSFGSLVGVDAYGFVLNNEMDDFTTVRGQPNAFGLMQSDRNLPEPGKRPLSSMSPTIVLDDNGEVFAVAGASGGPRIITGTMQALLNTMAGMDATPAVATPRLHHQWLPDVLYSEPGLMPLLSRRAARGDWNEVKLRRDVGNVQLIRRDPDGQGWQAASDPRKGGIPAGVD
;
A
#
# COMPACT_ATOMS: atom_id res chain seq x y z
N ALA A 1 -5.48 -11.25 17.23
CA ALA A 1 -5.51 -12.38 16.28
C ALA A 1 -6.65 -12.19 15.28
N ASP A 2 -7.88 -11.98 15.74
CA ASP A 2 -9.04 -11.89 14.84
C ASP A 2 -9.04 -10.63 13.96
N ARG A 3 -8.68 -9.46 14.51
CA ARG A 3 -8.45 -8.24 13.71
C ARG A 3 -7.36 -8.42 12.65
N ALA A 4 -6.32 -9.20 12.96
CA ALA A 4 -5.24 -9.48 12.01
C ALA A 4 -5.72 -10.41 10.88
N HIS A 5 -6.54 -11.40 11.21
CA HIS A 5 -7.19 -12.28 10.22
C HIS A 5 -8.06 -11.47 9.25
N LEU A 6 -8.98 -10.67 9.78
CA LEU A 6 -9.86 -9.81 8.97
C LEU A 6 -9.06 -8.88 8.05
N LEU A 7 -8.02 -8.24 8.57
CA LEU A 7 -7.14 -7.38 7.79
C LEU A 7 -6.47 -8.15 6.64
N VAL A 8 -5.90 -9.32 6.92
CA VAL A 8 -5.18 -10.12 5.93
C VAL A 8 -6.12 -10.63 4.84
N GLU A 9 -7.30 -11.12 5.19
CA GLU A 9 -8.29 -11.61 4.23
C GLU A 9 -8.86 -10.47 3.37
N ALA A 10 -9.15 -9.31 3.96
CA ALA A 10 -9.55 -8.12 3.20
C ALA A 10 -8.47 -7.68 2.20
N LEU A 11 -7.20 -7.69 2.62
CA LEU A 11 -6.08 -7.39 1.71
C LEU A 11 -5.98 -8.41 0.57
N LYS A 12 -6.17 -9.72 0.83
CA LYS A 12 -6.15 -10.73 -0.24
C LYS A 12 -7.21 -10.47 -1.30
N HIS A 13 -8.44 -10.15 -0.89
CA HIS A 13 -9.51 -9.78 -1.84
C HIS A 13 -9.15 -8.50 -2.62
N ALA A 14 -8.74 -7.43 -1.93
CA ALA A 14 -8.40 -6.17 -2.58
C ALA A 14 -7.22 -6.29 -3.56
N PHE A 15 -6.18 -7.05 -3.22
CA PHE A 15 -5.04 -7.29 -4.12
C PHE A 15 -5.38 -8.22 -5.28
N ALA A 16 -6.33 -9.15 -5.10
CA ALA A 16 -6.85 -9.95 -6.20
C ALA A 16 -7.63 -9.07 -7.20
N ASP A 17 -8.52 -8.21 -6.71
CA ASP A 17 -9.24 -7.25 -7.55
C ASP A 17 -8.27 -6.27 -8.24
N ARG A 18 -7.25 -5.77 -7.52
CA ARG A 18 -6.16 -4.96 -8.10
C ARG A 18 -5.52 -5.66 -9.31
N SER A 19 -5.17 -6.94 -9.15
CA SER A 19 -4.51 -7.72 -10.18
C SER A 19 -5.40 -7.95 -11.41
N ASN A 20 -6.70 -8.17 -11.18
CA ASN A 20 -7.66 -8.52 -12.21
C ASN A 20 -8.16 -7.33 -13.02
N TYR A 21 -8.35 -6.17 -12.37
CA TYR A 21 -9.11 -5.06 -12.96
C TYR A 21 -8.30 -3.82 -13.25
N LEU A 22 -7.33 -3.46 -12.40
CA LEU A 22 -6.64 -2.19 -12.52
C LEU A 22 -5.60 -2.23 -13.66
N ALA A 23 -5.54 -1.13 -14.40
CA ALA A 23 -4.58 -0.81 -15.46
C ALA A 23 -4.68 0.70 -15.74
N ASP A 24 -4.03 1.18 -16.81
CA ASP A 24 -4.22 2.55 -17.29
C ASP A 24 -5.67 2.78 -17.76
N PRO A 25 -6.45 3.69 -17.13
CA PRO A 25 -7.84 3.95 -17.50
C PRO A 25 -8.00 4.63 -18.88
N ASP A 26 -6.94 5.21 -19.45
CA ASP A 26 -6.97 5.76 -20.82
C ASP A 26 -6.98 4.64 -21.88
N PHE A 27 -6.67 3.39 -21.48
CA PHE A 27 -6.55 2.23 -22.37
C PHE A 27 -7.51 1.10 -22.00
N VAL A 28 -7.93 1.00 -20.74
CA VAL A 28 -8.77 -0.10 -20.23
C VAL A 28 -9.89 0.46 -19.36
N ASP A 29 -11.09 -0.09 -19.53
CA ASP A 29 -12.20 0.20 -18.64
C ASP A 29 -11.98 -0.46 -17.26
N VAL A 30 -11.76 0.39 -16.26
CA VAL A 30 -11.57 -0.01 -14.86
C VAL A 30 -12.89 0.23 -14.13
N PRO A 31 -13.54 -0.83 -13.60
CA PRO A 31 -14.87 -0.73 -13.00
C PRO A 31 -14.79 -0.15 -11.57
N ILE A 32 -14.36 1.12 -11.46
CA ILE A 32 -14.17 1.79 -10.15
C ILE A 32 -15.48 1.85 -9.37
N ASP A 33 -16.60 2.13 -10.04
CA ASP A 33 -17.91 2.19 -9.40
C ASP A 33 -18.30 0.84 -8.78
N ASP A 34 -18.07 -0.28 -9.49
CA ASP A 34 -18.34 -1.62 -8.95
C ASP A 34 -17.39 -1.98 -7.80
N LEU A 35 -16.11 -1.61 -7.91
CA LEU A 35 -15.11 -1.87 -6.86
C LEU A 35 -15.40 -1.09 -5.56
N LEU A 36 -16.13 0.01 -5.64
CA LEU A 36 -16.48 0.87 -4.52
C LEU A 36 -17.96 0.78 -4.13
N ASP A 37 -18.77 -0.01 -4.84
CA ASP A 37 -20.18 -0.20 -4.55
C ASP A 37 -20.35 -0.90 -3.20
N GLU A 38 -21.21 -0.34 -2.35
CA GLU A 38 -21.41 -0.82 -0.99
C GLU A 38 -21.95 -2.26 -0.97
N SER A 39 -22.84 -2.63 -1.90
CA SER A 39 -23.41 -3.97 -1.95
C SER A 39 -22.36 -5.01 -2.36
N ILE A 40 -21.50 -4.67 -3.32
CA ILE A 40 -20.39 -5.54 -3.73
C ILE A 40 -19.36 -5.68 -2.60
N ILE A 41 -19.02 -4.59 -1.89
CA ILE A 41 -18.13 -4.63 -0.73
C ILE A 41 -18.74 -5.52 0.38
N GLN A 42 -20.04 -5.43 0.64
CA GLN A 42 -20.73 -6.28 1.62
C GLN A 42 -20.71 -7.76 1.21
N GLU A 43 -20.93 -8.06 -0.07
CA GLU A 43 -20.81 -9.43 -0.60
C GLU A 43 -19.38 -9.96 -0.43
N ARG A 44 -18.35 -9.15 -0.73
CA ARG A 44 -16.95 -9.51 -0.50
C ARG A 44 -16.65 -9.75 0.97
N ALA A 45 -17.19 -8.91 1.87
CA ALA A 45 -16.99 -9.07 3.30
C ALA A 45 -17.58 -10.39 3.83
N GLN A 46 -18.69 -10.88 3.25
CA GLN A 46 -19.30 -12.16 3.60
C GLN A 46 -18.44 -13.37 3.21
N LEU A 47 -17.49 -13.21 2.29
CA LEU A 47 -16.53 -14.26 1.91
C LEU A 47 -15.44 -14.47 2.97
N ILE A 48 -15.25 -13.49 3.88
CA ILE A 48 -14.27 -13.60 4.95
C ILE A 48 -14.82 -14.52 6.05
N THR A 49 -14.34 -15.76 6.08
CA THR A 49 -14.70 -16.75 7.11
C THR A 49 -13.68 -16.78 8.25
N ASP A 50 -13.89 -17.60 9.29
CA ASP A 50 -12.88 -17.81 10.35
C ASP A 50 -11.63 -18.56 9.85
N GLY A 51 -11.73 -19.27 8.71
CA GLY A 51 -10.62 -20.00 8.11
C GLY A 51 -9.90 -19.19 7.04
N VAL A 52 -8.88 -19.81 6.43
CA VAL A 52 -8.24 -19.30 5.22
C VAL A 52 -8.50 -20.21 4.04
N HIS A 53 -8.38 -19.64 2.85
CA HIS A 53 -8.67 -20.32 1.60
C HIS A 53 -7.43 -20.38 0.69
N PRO A 54 -7.35 -21.34 -0.24
CA PRO A 54 -6.29 -21.36 -1.23
C PRO A 54 -6.35 -20.11 -2.12
N PRO A 55 -5.24 -19.68 -2.76
CA PRO A 55 -5.22 -18.50 -3.62
C PRO A 55 -6.32 -18.46 -4.69
N SER A 56 -6.72 -19.61 -5.23
CA SER A 56 -7.80 -19.76 -6.21
C SER A 56 -9.17 -19.27 -5.73
N TYR A 57 -9.37 -19.15 -4.41
CA TYR A 57 -10.60 -18.64 -3.81
C TYR A 57 -10.77 -17.13 -4.05
N TYR A 58 -9.67 -16.38 -4.04
CA TYR A 58 -9.69 -14.93 -4.21
C TYR A 58 -9.60 -14.52 -5.69
N GLY A 59 -9.14 -15.42 -6.58
CA GLY A 59 -9.01 -15.17 -8.02
C GLY A 59 -8.09 -16.17 -8.72
N THR A 60 -7.60 -15.86 -9.94
CA THR A 60 -6.64 -16.72 -10.65
C THR A 60 -5.18 -16.42 -10.27
N PRO A 61 -4.43 -17.39 -9.72
CA PRO A 61 -3.20 -17.11 -8.99
C PRO A 61 -1.99 -16.81 -9.87
N ASN A 62 -1.14 -15.85 -9.45
CA ASN A 62 0.19 -15.57 -9.98
C ASN A 62 1.20 -15.01 -8.92
N LEU A 63 2.50 -15.32 -9.03
CA LEU A 63 3.55 -15.14 -7.98
C LEU A 63 4.27 -13.79 -7.98
N VAL A 64 4.88 -13.37 -6.84
CA VAL A 64 5.53 -12.05 -6.64
C VAL A 64 6.92 -12.03 -5.90
N PRO A 65 7.98 -11.25 -6.31
CA PRO A 65 9.16 -10.84 -5.49
C PRO A 65 9.27 -9.34 -5.04
N ASN A 66 10.40 -8.91 -4.43
CA ASN A 66 10.55 -7.75 -3.49
C ASN A 66 11.30 -6.49 -4.05
N ASP A 67 11.01 -5.27 -3.53
CA ASP A 67 11.47 -3.93 -4.03
C ASP A 67 11.89 -2.88 -2.94
N ALA A 68 12.67 -1.85 -3.35
CA ALA A 68 12.82 -0.48 -2.79
C ALA A 68 13.12 0.59 -3.88
N GLY A 69 12.67 1.85 -3.76
CA GLY A 69 13.12 3.01 -4.59
C GLY A 69 12.21 4.26 -4.63
N THR A 70 11.04 4.18 -3.98
CA THR A 70 10.07 5.27 -3.82
C THR A 70 10.38 6.20 -2.62
N SER A 71 9.92 7.45 -2.68
CA SER A 71 9.85 8.42 -1.57
C SER A 71 8.45 9.03 -1.46
N HIS A 72 8.11 9.58 -0.29
CA HIS A 72 6.84 10.28 -0.07
C HIS A 72 7.06 11.50 0.84
N VAL A 73 6.33 12.57 0.56
CA VAL A 73 6.24 13.78 1.40
C VAL A 73 4.80 14.22 1.56
N SER A 74 4.46 14.64 2.77
CA SER A 74 3.19 15.26 3.13
C SER A 74 3.45 16.68 3.61
N VAL A 75 2.64 17.64 3.18
CA VAL A 75 2.73 19.05 3.57
C VAL A 75 1.33 19.56 3.86
N VAL A 76 1.19 20.35 4.93
CA VAL A 76 -0.01 21.12 5.23
C VAL A 76 0.42 22.56 5.50
N ASP A 77 -0.35 23.53 5.00
CA ASP A 77 -0.11 24.96 5.21
C ASP A 77 -1.07 25.55 6.27
N PRO A 78 -0.77 26.77 6.78
CA PRO A 78 -1.62 27.44 7.78
C PRO A 78 -3.03 27.83 7.28
N TYR A 79 -3.29 27.78 5.98
CA TYR A 79 -4.58 28.10 5.37
C TYR A 79 -5.46 26.84 5.17
N GLY A 80 -4.98 25.68 5.60
CA GLY A 80 -5.67 24.39 5.42
C GLY A 80 -5.40 23.72 4.07
N GLY A 81 -4.49 24.25 3.27
CA GLY A 81 -4.00 23.60 2.06
C GLY A 81 -3.16 22.37 2.38
N ALA A 82 -3.31 21.30 1.60
CA ALA A 82 -2.61 20.03 1.82
C ALA A 82 -2.05 19.44 0.53
N VAL A 83 -0.87 18.83 0.62
CA VAL A 83 -0.20 18.10 -0.47
C VAL A 83 0.24 16.73 0.04
N ALA A 84 -0.18 15.68 -0.66
CA ALA A 84 0.39 14.34 -0.55
C ALA A 84 1.12 14.02 -1.86
N MET A 85 2.44 13.83 -1.81
CA MET A 85 3.24 13.57 -3.02
C MET A 85 4.10 12.33 -2.83
N THR A 86 3.86 11.32 -3.67
CA THR A 86 4.69 10.12 -3.77
C THR A 86 5.47 10.18 -5.09
N GLU A 87 6.78 10.03 -5.02
CA GLU A 87 7.67 10.04 -6.20
C GLU A 87 8.51 8.76 -6.22
N THR A 88 8.86 8.29 -7.42
CA THR A 88 9.57 7.02 -7.58
C THR A 88 10.43 7.00 -8.84
N ILE A 89 11.50 6.23 -8.79
CA ILE A 89 12.26 5.79 -9.96
C ILE A 89 12.08 4.27 -10.20
N ASN A 90 11.02 3.70 -9.62
CA ASN A 90 10.78 2.29 -9.40
C ASN A 90 11.82 1.66 -8.44
N LEU A 91 12.75 0.87 -8.97
CA LEU A 91 13.69 0.12 -8.14
C LEU A 91 14.80 1.05 -7.63
N SER A 92 15.68 0.52 -6.77
CA SER A 92 16.77 1.30 -6.21
C SER A 92 17.74 1.67 -7.33
N PHE A 93 17.96 2.98 -7.51
CA PHE A 93 18.68 3.56 -8.65
C PHE A 93 18.02 3.31 -10.03
N GLY A 94 16.73 2.97 -10.03
CA GLY A 94 15.90 2.81 -11.22
C GLY A 94 16.48 1.79 -12.21
N SER A 95 16.71 2.26 -13.43
CA SER A 95 17.28 1.44 -14.52
C SER A 95 18.78 1.20 -14.40
N LEU A 96 19.46 1.80 -13.42
CA LEU A 96 20.93 1.87 -13.33
C LEU A 96 21.59 2.61 -14.51
N VAL A 97 20.80 3.34 -15.32
CA VAL A 97 21.30 4.17 -16.42
C VAL A 97 21.44 5.62 -15.94
N GLY A 98 22.68 6.07 -15.81
CA GLY A 98 23.02 7.45 -15.49
C GLY A 98 23.00 8.37 -16.72
N VAL A 99 22.66 9.63 -16.50
CA VAL A 99 22.82 10.70 -17.49
C VAL A 99 23.94 11.62 -17.03
N ASP A 100 25.18 11.24 -17.36
CA ASP A 100 26.42 11.82 -16.81
C ASP A 100 26.48 13.35 -16.88
N ALA A 101 26.03 13.94 -17.99
CA ALA A 101 26.05 15.38 -18.17
C ALA A 101 25.16 16.16 -17.16
N TYR A 102 24.18 15.50 -16.56
CA TYR A 102 23.18 16.12 -15.68
C TYR A 102 23.11 15.52 -14.27
N GLY A 103 23.78 14.39 -14.01
CA GLY A 103 23.95 13.84 -12.67
C GLY A 103 22.70 13.17 -12.08
N PHE A 104 21.80 12.65 -12.90
CA PHE A 104 20.64 11.85 -12.45
C PHE A 104 20.59 10.47 -13.11
N VAL A 105 19.79 9.57 -12.55
CA VAL A 105 19.52 8.23 -13.10
C VAL A 105 18.11 8.16 -13.71
N LEU A 106 17.93 7.33 -14.73
CA LEU A 106 16.63 7.07 -15.33
C LEU A 106 15.86 6.02 -14.53
N ASN A 107 14.54 6.20 -14.41
CA ASN A 107 13.66 5.20 -13.81
C ASN A 107 13.62 3.90 -14.62
N ASN A 108 13.12 2.83 -14.01
CA ASN A 108 12.71 1.61 -14.71
C ASN A 108 11.22 1.31 -14.53
N GLU A 109 10.37 2.34 -14.57
CA GLU A 109 8.92 2.20 -14.30
C GLU A 109 8.21 1.28 -15.30
N MET A 110 8.76 1.09 -16.50
CA MET A 110 8.24 0.13 -17.48
C MET A 110 8.19 -1.32 -16.95
N ASP A 111 8.96 -1.63 -15.90
CA ASP A 111 8.84 -2.92 -15.21
C ASP A 111 7.48 -3.09 -14.53
N ASP A 112 6.75 -2.03 -14.18
CA ASP A 112 5.40 -2.18 -13.63
C ASP A 112 4.37 -2.72 -14.64
N PHE A 113 4.72 -2.84 -15.92
CA PHE A 113 3.90 -3.58 -16.88
C PHE A 113 3.97 -5.10 -16.67
N THR A 114 2.96 -5.80 -17.18
CA THR A 114 3.05 -7.24 -17.42
C THR A 114 4.06 -7.49 -18.55
N THR A 115 5.31 -7.80 -18.20
CA THR A 115 6.40 -7.96 -19.19
C THR A 115 6.41 -9.34 -19.85
N VAL A 116 5.99 -10.38 -19.12
CA VAL A 116 5.84 -11.74 -19.65
C VAL A 116 4.50 -12.31 -19.19
N ARG A 117 3.65 -12.72 -20.13
CA ARG A 117 2.37 -13.37 -19.80
C ARG A 117 2.62 -14.58 -18.91
N GLY A 118 1.96 -14.65 -17.77
CA GLY A 118 2.15 -15.74 -16.84
C GLY A 118 3.34 -15.57 -15.87
N GLN A 119 4.15 -14.51 -15.99
CA GLN A 119 5.26 -14.26 -15.05
C GLN A 119 5.22 -12.90 -14.34
N PRO A 120 5.61 -12.87 -13.05
CA PRO A 120 5.76 -11.63 -12.27
C PRO A 120 6.60 -10.55 -12.94
N ASN A 121 6.27 -9.26 -12.71
CA ASN A 121 7.25 -8.18 -12.87
C ASN A 121 8.31 -8.16 -11.74
N ALA A 122 9.22 -7.18 -11.67
CA ALA A 122 10.23 -7.16 -10.58
C ALA A 122 9.61 -7.00 -9.19
N PHE A 123 8.46 -6.31 -9.09
CA PHE A 123 7.62 -6.29 -7.88
C PHE A 123 6.79 -7.53 -7.70
N GLY A 124 6.89 -8.42 -8.66
CA GLY A 124 6.17 -9.65 -8.65
C GLY A 124 4.72 -9.60 -9.06
N LEU A 125 4.17 -8.43 -9.26
CA LEU A 125 2.78 -8.32 -9.63
C LEU A 125 2.62 -8.94 -11.01
N MET A 126 1.83 -10.00 -11.08
CA MET A 126 1.38 -10.55 -12.35
C MET A 126 0.06 -9.90 -12.66
N GLN A 127 0.19 -8.75 -13.32
CA GLN A 127 -0.93 -7.91 -13.62
C GLN A 127 -1.69 -8.53 -14.80
N SER A 128 -3.00 -8.35 -14.85
CA SER A 128 -3.80 -8.89 -15.96
C SER A 128 -3.25 -8.42 -17.32
N ASP A 129 -3.64 -9.09 -18.41
CA ASP A 129 -3.28 -8.67 -19.78
C ASP A 129 -3.72 -7.22 -20.07
N ARG A 130 -4.62 -6.66 -19.25
CA ARG A 130 -5.01 -5.24 -19.25
C ARG A 130 -3.82 -4.31 -19.00
N ASN A 131 -2.79 -4.74 -18.30
CA ASN A 131 -1.57 -3.99 -18.03
C ASN A 131 -0.38 -4.51 -18.87
N LEU A 132 -0.63 -5.01 -20.08
CA LEU A 132 0.42 -5.19 -21.08
C LEU A 132 0.93 -3.82 -21.58
N PRO A 133 2.22 -3.71 -21.95
CA PRO A 133 2.80 -2.45 -22.44
C PRO A 133 2.23 -2.06 -23.81
N GLU A 134 1.84 -0.79 -23.95
CA GLU A 134 1.39 -0.18 -25.20
C GLU A 134 1.96 1.25 -25.33
N PRO A 135 2.17 1.78 -26.55
CA PRO A 135 2.67 3.14 -26.73
C PRO A 135 1.78 4.18 -26.04
N GLY A 136 2.36 5.01 -25.17
CA GLY A 136 1.66 6.06 -24.44
C GLY A 136 0.89 5.59 -23.20
N LYS A 137 0.78 4.28 -22.99
CA LYS A 137 0.16 3.69 -21.80
C LYS A 137 1.08 3.84 -20.60
N ARG A 138 0.48 4.03 -19.42
CA ARG A 138 1.16 4.14 -18.13
C ARG A 138 1.14 2.79 -17.41
N PRO A 139 2.27 2.38 -16.81
CA PRO A 139 2.31 1.15 -16.02
C PRO A 139 1.55 1.32 -14.70
N LEU A 140 0.87 0.27 -14.24
CA LEU A 140 0.07 0.31 -13.02
C LEU A 140 0.95 0.32 -11.76
N SER A 141 0.95 1.49 -11.10
CA SER A 141 1.70 1.76 -9.87
C SER A 141 1.01 1.22 -8.61
N SER A 142 1.77 1.15 -7.51
CA SER A 142 1.25 0.93 -6.14
C SER A 142 1.28 2.20 -5.28
N MET A 143 1.65 3.34 -5.84
CA MET A 143 1.63 4.62 -5.12
C MET A 143 0.21 4.94 -4.64
N SER A 144 0.11 5.43 -3.39
CA SER A 144 -1.17 5.82 -2.79
C SER A 144 -0.99 7.08 -1.92
N PRO A 145 -0.66 8.24 -2.52
CA PRO A 145 -0.75 9.51 -1.81
C PRO A 145 -2.23 9.80 -1.49
N THR A 146 -2.55 10.08 -0.23
CA THR A 146 -3.92 10.18 0.26
C THR A 146 -4.10 11.41 1.13
N ILE A 147 -5.14 12.18 0.84
CA ILE A 147 -5.68 13.22 1.71
C ILE A 147 -7.04 12.73 2.21
N VAL A 148 -7.23 12.72 3.52
CA VAL A 148 -8.48 12.36 4.18
C VAL A 148 -9.15 13.65 4.63
N LEU A 149 -10.43 13.79 4.29
CA LEU A 149 -11.27 14.89 4.72
C LEU A 149 -12.22 14.42 5.83
N ASP A 150 -12.59 15.31 6.74
CA ASP A 150 -13.69 15.08 7.67
C ASP A 150 -15.06 15.35 7.02
N ASP A 151 -16.12 15.20 7.82
CA ASP A 151 -17.51 15.40 7.35
C ASP A 151 -17.80 16.86 6.92
N ASN A 152 -16.97 17.83 7.34
CA ASN A 152 -17.08 19.23 6.93
C ASN A 152 -16.25 19.53 5.67
N GLY A 153 -15.52 18.54 5.14
CA GLY A 153 -14.61 18.71 4.01
C GLY A 153 -13.27 19.32 4.40
N GLU A 154 -12.94 19.41 5.68
CA GLU A 154 -11.65 19.91 6.16
C GLU A 154 -10.60 18.80 6.19
N VAL A 155 -9.33 19.13 5.97
CA VAL A 155 -8.25 18.14 5.99
C VAL A 155 -8.13 17.54 7.40
N PHE A 156 -8.36 16.24 7.50
CA PHE A 156 -8.19 15.46 8.73
C PHE A 156 -6.80 14.83 8.81
N ALA A 157 -6.34 14.22 7.70
CA ALA A 157 -5.04 13.60 7.62
C ALA A 157 -4.48 13.62 6.20
N VAL A 158 -3.15 13.63 6.08
CA VAL A 158 -2.39 13.55 4.84
C VAL A 158 -1.37 12.46 5.02
N ALA A 159 -1.38 11.44 4.16
CA ALA A 159 -0.50 10.30 4.30
C ALA A 159 -0.09 9.72 2.95
N GLY A 160 1.02 9.01 2.99
CA GLY A 160 1.48 8.16 1.91
C GLY A 160 2.77 7.48 2.31
N ALA A 161 3.25 6.59 1.45
CA ALA A 161 4.36 5.72 1.81
C ALA A 161 5.28 5.40 0.64
N SER A 162 6.40 4.77 0.97
CA SER A 162 7.30 4.10 0.03
C SER A 162 7.43 2.60 0.35
N GLY A 163 7.74 1.78 -0.65
CA GLY A 163 8.00 0.34 -0.47
C GLY A 163 7.15 -0.59 -1.34
N GLY A 164 7.02 -0.30 -2.64
CA GLY A 164 6.31 -1.13 -3.62
C GLY A 164 4.83 -1.38 -3.24
N PRO A 165 4.30 -2.60 -3.44
CA PRO A 165 2.92 -2.95 -3.08
C PRO A 165 2.56 -2.71 -1.61
N ARG A 166 3.56 -2.65 -0.72
CA ARG A 166 3.34 -2.38 0.71
C ARG A 166 2.95 -0.93 0.97
N ILE A 167 3.06 -0.02 -0.01
CA ILE A 167 2.57 1.36 0.09
C ILE A 167 1.08 1.37 0.43
N ILE A 168 0.27 0.64 -0.34
CA ILE A 168 -1.19 0.52 -0.15
C ILE A 168 -1.48 0.09 1.29
N THR A 169 -0.87 -1.02 1.71
CA THR A 169 -1.09 -1.62 3.03
C THR A 169 -0.58 -0.75 4.18
N GLY A 170 0.56 -0.08 4.00
CA GLY A 170 1.19 0.77 4.99
C GLY A 170 0.38 2.05 5.22
N THR A 171 0.02 2.76 4.15
CA THR A 171 -0.82 3.96 4.19
C THR A 171 -2.18 3.65 4.81
N MET A 172 -2.85 2.57 4.37
CA MET A 172 -4.16 2.17 4.90
C MET A 172 -4.11 1.90 6.42
N GLN A 173 -3.15 1.10 6.90
CA GLN A 173 -3.05 0.80 8.34
C GLN A 173 -2.74 2.03 9.19
N ALA A 174 -1.87 2.94 8.70
CA ALA A 174 -1.58 4.18 9.41
C ALA A 174 -2.82 5.09 9.50
N LEU A 175 -3.57 5.25 8.41
CA LEU A 175 -4.81 6.02 8.40
C LEU A 175 -5.88 5.39 9.30
N LEU A 176 -6.06 4.07 9.28
CA LEU A 176 -6.98 3.38 10.19
C LEU A 176 -6.60 3.58 11.66
N ASN A 177 -5.31 3.59 11.98
CA ASN A 177 -4.84 3.87 13.35
C ASN A 177 -5.17 5.31 13.75
N THR A 178 -4.96 6.28 12.86
CA THR A 178 -5.32 7.68 13.09
C THR A 178 -6.82 7.89 13.24
N MET A 179 -7.64 7.27 12.39
CA MET A 179 -9.11 7.29 12.50
C MET A 179 -9.61 6.61 13.80
N ALA A 180 -8.86 5.64 14.32
CA ALA A 180 -9.12 5.05 15.64
C ALA A 180 -8.63 5.92 16.81
N GLY A 181 -8.16 7.13 16.55
CA GLY A 181 -7.76 8.12 17.56
C GLY A 181 -6.29 8.15 17.92
N MET A 182 -5.42 7.38 17.26
CA MET A 182 -3.98 7.41 17.55
C MET A 182 -3.32 8.70 17.06
N ASP A 183 -2.45 9.27 17.89
CA ASP A 183 -1.55 10.36 17.49
C ASP A 183 -0.63 9.96 16.33
N ALA A 184 -0.07 10.95 15.61
CA ALA A 184 0.68 10.70 14.38
C ALA A 184 1.83 9.69 14.56
N THR A 185 2.66 9.89 15.58
CA THR A 185 3.83 9.05 15.88
C THR A 185 3.46 7.59 16.17
N PRO A 186 2.56 7.28 17.13
CA PRO A 186 2.15 5.89 17.35
C PRO A 186 1.39 5.29 16.15
N ALA A 187 0.67 6.09 15.36
CA ALA A 187 -0.05 5.59 14.19
C ALA A 187 0.90 5.02 13.11
N VAL A 188 2.03 5.68 12.85
CA VAL A 188 3.06 5.18 11.90
C VAL A 188 4.04 4.18 12.52
N ALA A 189 4.28 4.26 13.84
CA ALA A 189 5.21 3.37 14.52
C ALA A 189 4.62 1.99 14.80
N THR A 190 3.30 1.87 14.94
CA THR A 190 2.63 0.61 15.26
C THR A 190 3.01 -0.48 14.25
N PRO A 191 3.38 -1.69 14.73
CA PRO A 191 3.70 -2.82 13.86
C PRO A 191 2.59 -3.15 12.85
N ARG A 192 2.97 -3.48 11.62
CA ARG A 192 2.05 -3.72 10.49
C ARG A 192 2.15 -5.14 9.92
N LEU A 193 1.06 -5.56 9.28
CA LEU A 193 0.98 -6.80 8.49
C LEU A 193 0.84 -6.46 7.02
N HIS A 194 1.28 -7.38 6.17
CA HIS A 194 1.04 -7.30 4.74
C HIS A 194 0.83 -8.65 4.12
N HIS A 195 -0.21 -8.73 3.31
CA HIS A 195 -0.47 -9.79 2.38
C HIS A 195 -0.97 -9.13 1.10
N GLN A 196 -0.53 -9.62 -0.04
CA GLN A 196 -0.87 -9.06 -1.34
C GLN A 196 -1.43 -10.12 -2.27
N TRP A 197 -2.26 -10.99 -1.68
CA TRP A 197 -2.77 -12.24 -2.24
C TRP A 197 -1.70 -13.27 -2.62
N LEU A 198 -0.67 -12.91 -3.39
CA LEU A 198 0.42 -13.79 -3.78
C LEU A 198 1.80 -13.12 -3.70
N PRO A 199 2.90 -13.88 -3.44
CA PRO A 199 2.89 -15.26 -2.99
C PRO A 199 2.08 -15.39 -1.68
N ASP A 200 1.57 -16.58 -1.41
CA ASP A 200 0.70 -16.84 -0.26
C ASP A 200 1.50 -16.85 1.04
N VAL A 201 1.94 -15.65 1.42
CA VAL A 201 2.87 -15.36 2.50
C VAL A 201 2.33 -14.16 3.27
N LEU A 202 2.03 -14.38 4.54
CA LEU A 202 1.81 -13.29 5.48
C LEU A 202 3.15 -12.70 5.88
N TYR A 203 3.38 -11.45 5.53
CA TYR A 203 4.50 -10.70 6.04
C TYR A 203 4.12 -9.93 7.29
N SER A 204 4.96 -10.03 8.32
CA SER A 204 4.70 -9.42 9.61
C SER A 204 5.94 -8.69 10.13
N GLU A 205 5.71 -7.53 10.71
CA GLU A 205 6.73 -6.86 11.49
C GLU A 205 6.88 -7.49 12.88
N PRO A 206 8.08 -7.45 13.50
CA PRO A 206 8.40 -8.27 14.68
C PRO A 206 7.42 -8.17 15.85
N GLY A 207 6.83 -7.00 16.09
CA GLY A 207 5.92 -6.76 17.22
C GLY A 207 4.59 -7.53 17.16
N LEU A 208 4.21 -8.11 16.01
CA LEU A 208 2.95 -8.83 15.87
C LEU A 208 3.07 -10.36 15.94
N MET A 209 4.28 -10.91 15.86
CA MET A 209 4.49 -12.37 15.87
C MET A 209 3.79 -13.08 17.03
N PRO A 210 3.89 -12.63 18.30
CA PRO A 210 3.22 -13.29 19.42
C PRO A 210 1.69 -13.31 19.28
N LEU A 211 1.11 -12.33 18.58
CA LEU A 211 -0.34 -12.22 18.37
C LEU A 211 -0.83 -13.13 17.24
N LEU A 212 0.06 -13.54 16.34
CA LEU A 212 -0.23 -14.40 15.20
C LEU A 212 -0.01 -15.88 15.52
N SER A 213 0.84 -16.23 16.49
CA SER A 213 1.26 -17.62 16.75
C SER A 213 0.10 -18.60 16.92
N ARG A 214 -0.99 -18.19 17.58
CA ARG A 214 -2.17 -19.06 17.79
C ARG A 214 -2.87 -19.44 16.49
N ARG A 215 -3.03 -18.49 15.57
CA ARG A 215 -3.69 -18.71 14.28
C ARG A 215 -2.74 -19.38 13.28
N ALA A 216 -1.46 -19.00 13.30
CA ALA A 216 -0.42 -19.72 12.56
C ALA A 216 -0.35 -21.22 12.95
N ALA A 217 -0.46 -21.54 14.24
CA ALA A 217 -0.49 -22.93 14.73
C ALA A 217 -1.76 -23.71 14.31
N ARG A 218 -2.86 -23.02 13.98
CA ARG A 218 -4.07 -23.65 13.39
C ARG A 218 -3.93 -23.94 11.89
N GLY A 219 -2.88 -23.45 11.24
CA GLY A 219 -2.72 -23.49 9.79
C GLY A 219 -3.44 -22.35 9.06
N ASP A 220 -3.79 -21.26 9.77
CA ASP A 220 -4.47 -20.12 9.17
C ASP A 220 -3.56 -19.37 8.16
N TRP A 221 -2.26 -19.62 8.10
CA TRP A 221 -1.41 -19.07 7.05
C TRP A 221 -0.39 -20.11 6.60
N ASN A 222 -0.27 -20.29 5.28
CA ASN A 222 0.66 -21.26 4.68
C ASN A 222 2.12 -20.90 4.99
N GLU A 223 2.44 -19.61 4.98
CA GLU A 223 3.74 -19.11 5.38
C GLU A 223 3.62 -17.77 6.09
N VAL A 224 4.36 -17.59 7.18
CA VAL A 224 4.49 -16.31 7.89
C VAL A 224 5.96 -15.92 7.89
N LYS A 225 6.29 -14.81 7.23
CA LYS A 225 7.66 -14.28 7.15
C LYS A 225 7.80 -12.97 7.91
N LEU A 226 8.89 -12.86 8.66
CA LEU A 226 9.29 -11.59 9.24
C LEU A 226 9.82 -10.65 8.16
N ARG A 227 9.39 -9.38 8.22
CA ARG A 227 10.01 -8.28 7.50
C ARG A 227 10.33 -7.13 8.44
N ARG A 228 11.36 -6.36 8.06
CA ARG A 228 11.76 -5.15 8.79
C ARG A 228 10.69 -4.06 8.69
N ASP A 229 10.11 -3.90 7.51
CA ASP A 229 9.12 -2.85 7.23
C ASP A 229 7.96 -3.32 6.34
N VAL A 230 6.80 -2.71 6.57
CA VAL A 230 5.59 -2.83 5.73
C VAL A 230 5.21 -1.44 5.25
N GLY A 231 5.97 -0.96 4.26
CA GLY A 231 5.86 0.40 3.76
C GLY A 231 6.42 1.41 4.78
N ASN A 232 6.89 2.55 4.31
CA ASN A 232 7.45 3.60 5.17
C ASN A 232 6.62 4.87 5.01
N VAL A 233 5.76 5.13 6.00
CA VAL A 233 4.70 6.14 5.94
C VAL A 233 5.17 7.51 6.45
N GLN A 234 4.85 8.58 5.73
CA GLN A 234 4.80 9.91 6.33
C GLN A 234 3.34 10.27 6.56
N LEU A 235 3.07 10.93 7.69
CA LEU A 235 1.73 11.27 8.13
C LEU A 235 1.72 12.66 8.73
N ILE A 236 0.76 13.48 8.31
CA ILE A 236 0.32 14.67 9.03
C ILE A 236 -1.15 14.43 9.39
N ARG A 237 -1.55 14.63 10.65
CA ARG A 237 -2.95 14.62 11.07
C ARG A 237 -3.29 15.87 11.85
N ARG A 238 -4.54 16.30 11.77
CA ARG A 238 -5.05 17.39 12.59
C ARG A 238 -5.12 16.94 14.05
N ASP A 239 -4.80 17.84 14.96
CA ASP A 239 -4.96 17.61 16.39
C ASP A 239 -6.44 17.37 16.74
N PRO A 240 -6.74 16.53 17.75
CA PRO A 240 -8.12 16.30 18.19
C PRO A 240 -8.87 17.57 18.62
N ASP A 241 -8.16 18.60 19.09
CA ASP A 241 -8.73 19.89 19.48
C ASP A 241 -8.94 20.85 18.28
N GLY A 242 -8.49 20.45 17.08
CA GLY A 242 -8.59 21.20 15.84
C GLY A 242 -7.66 22.41 15.73
N GLN A 243 -6.79 22.64 16.72
CA GLN A 243 -5.94 23.84 16.84
C GLN A 243 -4.55 23.68 16.22
N GLY A 244 -4.17 22.46 15.81
CA GLY A 244 -2.81 22.18 15.36
C GLY A 244 -2.70 20.94 14.47
N TRP A 245 -1.45 20.57 14.22
CA TRP A 245 -1.06 19.45 13.39
C TRP A 245 -0.01 18.61 14.08
N GLN A 246 -0.19 17.30 14.03
CA GLN A 246 0.83 16.34 14.40
C GLN A 246 1.42 15.74 13.13
N ALA A 247 2.74 15.83 12.99
CA ALA A 247 3.47 15.23 11.90
C ALA A 247 4.37 14.12 12.41
N ALA A 248 4.48 13.03 11.66
CA ALA A 248 5.32 11.90 11.98
C ALA A 248 5.97 11.30 10.72
N SER A 249 7.25 10.94 10.88
CA SER A 249 8.00 10.14 9.92
C SER A 249 8.12 8.70 10.41
N ASP A 250 8.00 7.73 9.50
CA ASP A 250 8.15 6.32 9.85
C ASP A 250 9.53 6.04 10.50
N PRO A 251 9.57 5.46 11.70
CA PRO A 251 10.84 5.18 12.38
C PRO A 251 11.70 4.14 11.66
N ARG A 252 11.17 3.39 10.68
CA ARG A 252 11.86 2.29 10.00
C ARG A 252 12.85 2.74 8.92
N LYS A 253 12.52 3.82 8.20
CA LYS A 253 13.33 4.42 7.12
C LYS A 253 14.09 5.67 7.58
N GLY A 254 13.60 6.32 8.63
CA GLY A 254 14.08 7.63 9.06
C GLY A 254 13.39 8.75 8.29
N GLY A 255 13.61 9.97 8.74
CA GLY A 255 12.88 11.18 8.35
C GLY A 255 12.62 12.02 9.59
N ILE A 256 12.40 13.32 9.40
CA ILE A 256 12.14 14.26 10.49
C ILE A 256 10.97 15.13 10.06
N PRO A 257 9.84 15.12 10.79
CA PRO A 257 8.81 16.13 10.59
C PRO A 257 9.37 17.49 11.00
N ALA A 258 9.09 18.51 10.20
CA ALA A 258 9.44 19.89 10.51
C ALA A 258 8.21 20.77 10.28
N GLY A 259 8.02 21.74 11.17
CA GLY A 259 6.94 22.71 11.11
C GLY A 259 7.44 24.09 11.52
N VAL A 260 6.64 25.10 11.22
CA VAL A 260 6.83 26.48 11.65
C VAL A 260 5.59 26.87 12.45
N ASP A 261 5.81 27.50 13.61
CA ASP A 261 4.74 28.09 14.42
C ASP A 261 4.02 29.22 13.68
#